data_AF-A0A959T8M2-F1
#
_entry.id   AF-A0A959T8M2-F1
#
_cell.length_a   1.000
_cell.length_b   1.000
_cell.length_c   1.000
_cell.angle_alpha   90.00
_cell.angle_beta   90.00
_cell.angle_gamma   90.00
#
_symmetry.space_group_name_H-M   'P 1'
#
loop_
_entity.id
_entity.type
_entity.pdbx_description
1 polymer ?
#
loop_
_entity_poly.entity_id
_entity_poly.type
_entity_poly.pdbx_seq_one_letter_code
_entity_poly.pdbx_strand_id
1 'polypeptide(L)'
;YQAARAKLRNWKLSDAQIDALLATGVADGRLTIHADVGGVVLEKRAALGDYLDRGEEIYRIADLSKVWVLFDVYESDLAHVRVGTDLAFTVRSLPGRSFTGTVTFVDPIVDPKTRVARARVEVADPKGTMRPGMFATGTVQLERSRGDSGIVVPKSAVLWTGERSVVYVKDPGAEQGSFRLREVTLGPSLGEHQVITSGLRPGEEVVVNGTFTVDAAAQLNGAPSMMSPEGGPAPAGHQHGGSTGSAATGGAVHEAHGAKEISLQVSGNCEMCKARIEEAARSLPGVHAATWEVDRKTLMAHIDPAVTDRTEVSKAISGAGHDTELDQADDTVYNDLPVCCLYRGE
;
A
#
# COMPACT_ATOMS: atom_id res chain seq x y z
N TYR A 1 -24.94 13.45 59.18
CA TYR A 1 -25.41 12.18 58.60
C TYR A 1 -25.52 12.26 57.07
N GLN A 2 -26.46 13.02 56.49
CA GLN A 2 -26.68 13.07 55.03
C GLN A 2 -25.44 13.43 54.19
N ALA A 3 -24.64 14.40 54.64
CA ALA A 3 -23.39 14.79 53.96
C ALA A 3 -22.35 13.66 53.90
N ALA A 4 -22.24 12.84 54.96
CA ALA A 4 -21.32 11.71 54.99
C ALA A 4 -21.78 10.59 54.04
N ARG A 5 -23.09 10.32 53.97
CA ARG A 5 -23.67 9.37 53.02
C ARG A 5 -23.45 9.81 51.57
N ALA A 6 -23.66 11.10 51.27
CA ALA A 6 -23.38 11.66 49.95
C ALA A 6 -21.89 11.52 49.56
N LYS A 7 -20.97 11.73 50.52
CA LYS A 7 -19.53 11.52 50.29
C LYS A 7 -19.20 10.07 49.91
N LEU A 8 -19.78 9.09 50.59
CA LEU A 8 -19.59 7.66 50.26
C LEU A 8 -20.15 7.31 48.87
N ARG A 9 -21.30 7.89 48.48
CA ARG A 9 -21.84 7.75 47.12
C ARG A 9 -20.92 8.35 46.06
N ASN A 10 -20.29 9.48 46.34
CA ASN A 10 -19.31 10.09 45.44
C ASN A 10 -18.06 9.20 45.25
N TRP A 11 -17.74 8.39 46.25
CA TRP A 11 -16.73 7.32 46.16
C TRP A 11 -17.25 6.03 45.51
N LYS A 12 -18.44 6.08 44.91
CA LYS A 12 -19.08 4.98 44.17
C LYS A 12 -19.45 3.76 45.02
N LEU A 13 -19.58 3.90 46.33
CA LEU A 13 -20.22 2.86 47.15
C LEU A 13 -21.71 2.81 46.82
N SER A 14 -22.23 1.59 46.66
CA SER A 14 -23.66 1.36 46.49
C SER A 14 -24.43 1.68 47.77
N ASP A 15 -25.72 2.00 47.65
CA ASP A 15 -26.57 2.24 48.81
C ASP A 15 -26.63 1.03 49.75
N ALA A 16 -26.64 -0.18 49.21
CA ALA A 16 -26.59 -1.41 50.00
C ALA A 16 -25.30 -1.52 50.84
N GLN A 17 -24.14 -1.13 50.29
CA GLN A 17 -22.88 -1.12 51.05
C GLN A 17 -22.89 -0.06 52.16
N ILE A 18 -23.43 1.12 51.87
CA ILE A 18 -23.53 2.19 52.86
C ILE A 18 -24.47 1.78 54.00
N ASP A 19 -25.64 1.23 53.67
CA ASP A 19 -26.63 0.80 54.65
C ASP A 19 -26.09 -0.37 55.49
N ALA A 20 -25.33 -1.30 54.90
CA ALA A 20 -24.64 -2.37 55.62
C ALA A 20 -23.58 -1.81 56.60
N LEU A 21 -22.75 -0.87 56.15
CA LEU A 21 -21.72 -0.22 57.00
C LEU A 21 -22.34 0.57 58.16
N LEU A 22 -23.52 1.17 57.94
CA LEU A 22 -24.28 1.83 58.99
C LEU A 22 -24.93 0.84 59.96
N ALA A 23 -25.40 -0.31 59.48
CA ALA A 23 -26.01 -1.35 60.30
C ALA A 23 -25.00 -2.06 61.22
N THR A 24 -23.75 -2.25 60.78
CA THR A 24 -22.70 -2.83 61.63
C THR A 24 -22.21 -1.87 62.71
N GLY A 25 -22.21 -0.55 62.44
CA GLY A 25 -21.74 0.47 63.37
C GLY A 25 -20.23 0.44 63.65
N VAL A 26 -19.46 -0.40 62.93
CA VAL A 26 -18.02 -0.60 63.12
C VAL A 26 -17.27 -0.23 61.83
N ALA A 27 -16.26 0.63 61.95
CA ALA A 27 -15.35 0.97 60.86
C ALA A 27 -14.12 0.04 60.92
N ASP A 28 -14.13 -1.03 60.12
CA ASP A 28 -13.06 -2.05 60.06
C ASP A 28 -11.86 -1.65 59.19
N GLY A 29 -11.91 -0.47 58.57
CA GLY A 29 -10.87 0.06 57.69
C GLY A 29 -10.76 -0.67 56.34
N ARG A 30 -11.68 -1.58 56.02
CA ARG A 30 -11.70 -2.33 54.76
C ARG A 30 -12.84 -1.83 53.89
N LEU A 31 -12.55 -1.62 52.61
CA LEU A 31 -13.57 -1.17 51.66
C LEU A 31 -13.55 -2.07 50.42
N THR A 32 -14.68 -2.71 50.14
CA THR A 32 -14.87 -3.45 48.88
C THR A 32 -15.28 -2.46 47.80
N ILE A 33 -14.48 -2.40 46.72
CA ILE A 33 -14.78 -1.59 45.54
C ILE A 33 -15.43 -2.52 44.51
N HIS A 34 -16.64 -2.18 44.06
CA HIS A 34 -17.31 -2.86 42.96
C HIS A 34 -17.14 -2.06 41.66
N ALA A 35 -17.28 -2.75 40.52
CA ALA A 35 -17.38 -2.07 39.24
C ALA A 35 -18.67 -1.24 39.20
N ASP A 36 -18.58 0.02 38.77
CA ASP A 36 -19.71 0.92 38.58
C ASP A 36 -20.35 0.78 37.18
N VAL A 37 -19.71 0.02 36.29
CA VAL A 37 -20.17 -0.33 34.96
C VAL A 37 -20.10 -1.84 34.71
N GLY A 38 -21.03 -2.35 33.91
CA GLY A 38 -20.95 -3.71 33.39
C GLY A 38 -19.99 -3.79 32.19
N GLY A 39 -19.28 -4.90 32.05
CA GLY A 39 -18.37 -5.09 30.92
C GLY A 39 -17.37 -6.21 31.13
N VAL A 40 -16.34 -6.22 30.27
CA VAL A 40 -15.21 -7.15 30.33
C VAL A 40 -14.00 -6.43 30.90
N VAL A 41 -13.28 -7.10 31.82
CA VAL A 41 -12.01 -6.61 32.35
C VAL A 41 -10.95 -6.73 31.25
N LEU A 42 -10.51 -5.60 30.71
CA LEU A 42 -9.46 -5.50 29.70
C LEU A 42 -8.07 -5.60 30.31
N GLU A 43 -7.88 -4.98 31.47
CA GLU A 43 -6.61 -4.99 32.20
C GLU A 43 -6.87 -5.11 33.69
N LYS A 44 -6.02 -5.88 34.37
CA LYS A 44 -5.93 -5.96 35.83
C LYS A 44 -4.54 -5.47 36.21
N ARG A 45 -4.46 -4.35 36.92
CA ARG A 45 -3.20 -3.70 37.30
C ARG A 45 -2.86 -3.85 38.77
N ALA A 46 -3.84 -4.14 39.61
CA ALA A 46 -3.62 -4.44 41.03
C ALA A 46 -3.70 -5.94 41.33
N ALA A 47 -2.80 -6.43 42.17
CA ALA A 47 -2.73 -7.77 42.71
C ALA A 47 -2.77 -7.76 44.25
N LEU A 48 -2.88 -8.95 44.84
CA LEU A 48 -2.88 -9.08 46.29
C LEU A 48 -1.49 -8.74 46.84
N GLY A 49 -1.43 -7.82 47.79
CA GLY A 49 -0.18 -7.35 48.41
C GLY A 49 0.31 -6.01 47.86
N ASP A 50 -0.27 -5.53 46.77
CA ASP A 50 0.08 -4.23 46.21
C ASP A 50 -0.39 -3.10 47.12
N TYR A 51 0.45 -2.06 47.20
CA TYR A 51 0.06 -0.78 47.77
C TYR A 51 -0.43 0.11 46.62
N LEU A 52 -1.63 0.69 46.77
CA LEU A 52 -2.28 1.50 45.74
C LEU A 52 -2.34 2.97 46.14
N ASP A 53 -1.88 3.84 45.26
CA ASP A 53 -1.97 5.28 45.45
C ASP A 53 -3.30 5.86 44.94
N ARG A 54 -3.62 7.08 45.40
CA ARG A 54 -4.83 7.77 44.93
C ARG A 54 -4.70 8.11 43.44
N GLY A 55 -5.66 7.62 42.66
CA GLY A 55 -5.71 7.84 41.21
C GLY A 55 -5.05 6.71 40.43
N GLU A 56 -4.47 5.72 41.11
CA GLU A 56 -3.97 4.52 40.48
C GLU A 56 -5.12 3.65 39.94
N GLU A 57 -4.96 3.17 38.72
CA GLU A 57 -5.97 2.34 38.05
C GLU A 57 -5.84 0.89 38.51
N ILE A 58 -6.92 0.34 39.07
CA ILE A 58 -6.94 -1.05 39.58
C ILE A 58 -7.33 -2.03 38.47
N TYR A 59 -8.39 -1.69 37.73
CA TYR A 59 -8.95 -2.46 36.62
C TYR A 59 -9.40 -1.53 35.51
N ARG A 60 -9.23 -1.98 34.26
CA ARG A 60 -9.86 -1.36 33.09
C ARG A 60 -11.02 -2.20 32.63
N ILE A 61 -12.23 -1.64 32.63
CA ILE A 61 -13.45 -2.34 32.22
C ILE A 61 -14.03 -1.65 30.99
N ALA A 62 -14.45 -2.42 30.00
CA ALA A 62 -15.12 -1.89 28.82
C ALA A 62 -16.40 -2.67 28.53
N ASP A 63 -17.46 -1.95 28.14
CA ASP A 63 -18.63 -2.54 27.51
C ASP A 63 -18.30 -2.86 26.05
N LEU A 64 -18.35 -4.14 25.69
CA LEU A 64 -18.09 -4.64 24.34
C LEU A 64 -19.37 -4.98 23.58
N SER A 65 -20.54 -4.59 24.08
CA SER A 65 -21.83 -4.76 23.38
C SER A 65 -21.88 -4.02 22.04
N LYS A 66 -21.09 -2.95 21.91
CA LYS A 66 -20.78 -2.25 20.67
C LYS A 66 -19.27 -2.14 20.53
N VAL A 67 -18.77 -2.46 19.35
CA VAL A 67 -17.35 -2.37 19.03
C VAL A 67 -17.12 -1.37 17.91
N TRP A 68 -15.96 -0.73 17.95
CA TRP A 68 -15.51 0.15 16.89
C TRP A 68 -14.60 -0.62 15.94
N VAL A 69 -14.91 -0.52 14.65
CA VAL A 69 -14.04 -0.98 13.58
C VAL A 69 -13.41 0.26 12.97
N LEU A 70 -12.09 0.34 13.04
CA LEU A 70 -11.30 1.46 12.54
C LEU A 70 -10.65 1.03 11.23
N PHE A 71 -10.91 1.79 10.16
CA PHE A 71 -10.30 1.61 8.85
C PHE A 71 -9.33 2.75 8.57
N ASP A 72 -8.13 2.40 8.16
CA ASP A 72 -7.17 3.39 7.66
C ASP A 72 -7.53 3.74 6.21
N VAL A 73 -7.79 5.01 5.96
CA VAL A 73 -8.15 5.54 4.64
C VAL A 73 -7.02 6.42 4.15
N TYR A 74 -6.46 6.11 2.99
CA TYR A 74 -5.43 6.93 2.37
C TYR A 74 -5.97 8.30 1.96
N GLU A 75 -5.10 9.30 2.00
CA GLU A 75 -5.44 10.67 1.65
C GLU A 75 -6.09 10.81 0.25
N SER A 76 -5.62 10.03 -0.74
CA SER A 76 -6.19 10.01 -2.09
C SER A 76 -7.66 9.58 -2.14
N ASP A 77 -8.09 8.79 -1.17
CA ASP A 77 -9.41 8.14 -1.15
C ASP A 77 -10.39 8.87 -0.22
N LEU A 78 -9.91 9.80 0.61
CA LEU A 78 -10.74 10.55 1.58
C LEU A 78 -11.87 11.33 0.92
N ALA A 79 -11.71 11.78 -0.33
CA ALA A 79 -12.77 12.46 -1.07
C ALA A 79 -14.06 11.62 -1.20
N HIS A 80 -13.89 10.29 -1.17
CA HIS A 80 -14.91 9.28 -1.41
C HIS A 80 -15.46 8.64 -0.12
N VAL A 81 -14.75 8.78 1.01
CA VAL A 81 -15.17 8.23 2.31
C VAL A 81 -15.61 9.34 3.23
N ARG A 82 -16.92 9.39 3.54
CA ARG A 82 -17.53 10.43 4.37
C ARG A 82 -18.38 9.79 5.47
N VAL A 83 -18.76 10.59 6.46
CA VAL A 83 -19.78 10.17 7.42
C VAL A 83 -21.07 9.84 6.66
N GLY A 84 -21.64 8.67 6.92
CA GLY A 84 -22.79 8.13 6.18
C GLY A 84 -22.42 7.21 5.01
N THR A 85 -21.14 7.06 4.66
CA THR A 85 -20.73 6.06 3.66
C THR A 85 -20.95 4.66 4.19
N ASP A 86 -21.68 3.84 3.42
CA ASP A 86 -21.86 2.42 3.70
C ASP A 86 -20.65 1.61 3.22
N LEU A 87 -20.28 0.61 4.01
CA LEU A 87 -19.20 -0.31 3.66
C LEU A 87 -19.52 -1.75 4.08
N ALA A 88 -18.98 -2.69 3.33
CA ALA A 88 -18.93 -4.09 3.70
C ALA A 88 -17.54 -4.40 4.27
N PHE A 89 -17.44 -5.22 5.30
CA PHE A 89 -16.16 -5.62 5.86
C PHE A 89 -16.14 -7.08 6.30
N THR A 90 -14.93 -7.62 6.39
CA THR A 90 -14.65 -8.97 6.88
C THR A 90 -13.61 -8.90 7.98
N VAL A 91 -13.71 -9.79 8.96
CA VAL A 91 -12.73 -9.90 10.05
C VAL A 91 -11.92 -11.17 9.81
N ARG A 92 -10.60 -11.07 9.78
CA ARG A 92 -9.71 -12.21 9.44
C ARG A 92 -9.92 -13.42 10.35
N SER A 93 -10.20 -13.17 11.63
CA SER A 93 -10.48 -14.22 12.63
C SER A 93 -11.87 -14.87 12.50
N LEU A 94 -12.74 -14.36 11.62
CA LEU A 94 -14.10 -14.83 11.36
C LEU A 94 -14.31 -15.08 9.86
N PRO A 95 -13.59 -16.04 9.24
CA PRO A 95 -13.66 -16.28 7.80
C PRO A 95 -15.08 -16.71 7.38
N GLY A 96 -15.46 -16.34 6.15
CA GLY A 96 -16.78 -16.65 5.57
C GLY A 96 -17.93 -15.79 6.08
N ARG A 97 -17.69 -14.84 6.99
CA ARG A 97 -18.68 -13.87 7.47
C ARG A 97 -18.37 -12.48 6.91
N SER A 98 -19.35 -11.89 6.25
CA SER A 98 -19.33 -10.48 5.86
C SER A 98 -20.25 -9.69 6.78
N PHE A 99 -19.83 -8.49 7.13
CA PHE A 99 -20.56 -7.54 7.95
C PHE A 99 -20.75 -6.27 7.15
N THR A 100 -21.82 -5.54 7.45
CA THR A 100 -22.09 -4.23 6.88
C THR A 100 -22.08 -3.19 7.99
N GLY A 101 -21.62 -2.00 7.68
CA GLY A 101 -21.68 -0.89 8.61
C GLY A 101 -21.54 0.44 7.90
N THR A 102 -21.90 1.49 8.62
CA THR A 102 -21.88 2.87 8.11
C THR A 102 -20.81 3.66 8.85
N VAL A 103 -20.04 4.46 8.12
CA VAL A 103 -19.02 5.33 8.69
C VAL A 103 -19.70 6.38 9.57
N THR A 104 -19.36 6.38 10.86
CA THR A 104 -19.89 7.29 11.88
C THR A 104 -19.00 8.49 12.13
N PHE A 105 -17.70 8.35 11.84
CA PHE A 105 -16.71 9.39 12.06
C PHE A 105 -15.51 9.18 11.14
N VAL A 106 -14.92 10.27 10.68
CA VAL A 106 -13.65 10.28 9.95
C VAL A 106 -12.75 11.29 10.64
N ASP A 107 -11.53 10.88 10.99
CA ASP A 107 -10.55 11.76 11.63
C ASP A 107 -10.33 13.02 10.76
N PRO A 108 -10.42 14.23 11.33
CA PRO A 108 -10.21 15.47 10.58
C PRO A 108 -8.73 15.74 10.27
N ILE A 109 -7.82 14.96 10.84
CA ILE A 109 -6.37 15.11 10.71
C ILE A 109 -5.82 13.83 10.10
N VAL A 110 -5.03 13.98 9.03
CA VAL A 110 -4.27 12.89 8.42
C VAL A 110 -2.97 12.71 9.19
N ASP A 111 -2.63 11.47 9.53
CA ASP A 111 -1.35 11.16 10.16
C ASP A 111 -0.19 11.50 9.18
N PRO A 112 0.77 12.35 9.55
CA PRO A 112 1.82 12.80 8.64
C PRO A 112 2.84 11.71 8.29
N LYS A 113 2.96 10.65 9.10
CA LYS A 113 3.90 9.55 8.87
C LYS A 113 3.31 8.50 7.96
N THR A 114 2.06 8.12 8.20
CA THR A 114 1.39 7.02 7.46
C THR A 114 0.51 7.53 6.32
N ARG A 115 0.22 8.84 6.26
CA ARG A 115 -0.65 9.48 5.24
C ARG A 115 -2.06 8.89 5.19
N VAL A 116 -2.56 8.40 6.33
CA VAL A 116 -3.92 7.89 6.48
C VAL A 116 -4.72 8.73 7.48
N ALA A 117 -6.03 8.75 7.30
CA ALA A 117 -6.99 9.17 8.33
C ALA A 117 -7.87 7.98 8.70
N ARG A 118 -8.29 7.90 9.98
CA ARG A 118 -9.12 6.79 10.45
C ARG A 118 -10.59 7.06 10.18
N ALA A 119 -11.26 6.12 9.53
CA ALA A 119 -12.70 6.05 9.44
C ALA A 119 -13.24 5.03 10.45
N ARG A 120 -14.17 5.47 11.32
CA ARG A 120 -14.76 4.66 12.38
C ARG A 120 -16.16 4.19 12.01
N VAL A 121 -16.39 2.90 12.13
CA VAL A 121 -17.71 2.25 12.05
C VAL A 121 -18.07 1.69 13.43
N GLU A 122 -19.28 1.94 13.88
CA GLU A 122 -19.81 1.33 15.11
C GLU A 122 -20.66 0.10 14.76
N VAL A 123 -20.37 -1.03 15.42
CA VAL A 123 -21.03 -2.30 15.13
C VAL A 123 -21.53 -2.92 16.42
N ALA A 124 -22.80 -3.33 16.44
CA ALA A 124 -23.35 -4.08 17.58
C ALA A 124 -22.79 -5.52 17.58
N ASP A 125 -22.23 -5.94 18.71
CA ASP A 125 -21.71 -7.29 18.91
C ASP A 125 -22.24 -7.90 20.23
N PRO A 126 -23.56 -8.13 20.34
CA PRO A 126 -24.16 -8.68 21.56
C PRO A 126 -23.68 -10.09 21.89
N LYS A 127 -23.09 -10.79 20.92
CA LYS A 127 -22.54 -12.14 21.09
C LYS A 127 -21.05 -12.14 21.49
N GLY A 128 -20.39 -10.97 21.54
CA GLY A 128 -18.97 -10.86 21.88
C GLY A 128 -18.05 -11.61 20.92
N THR A 129 -18.43 -11.69 19.64
CA THR A 129 -17.67 -12.40 18.60
C THR A 129 -16.49 -11.60 18.05
N MET A 130 -16.60 -10.28 18.04
CA MET A 130 -15.56 -9.35 17.61
C MET A 130 -14.78 -8.87 18.82
N ARG A 131 -13.53 -9.29 18.94
CA ARG A 131 -12.67 -8.88 20.05
C ARG A 131 -11.82 -7.68 19.64
N PRO A 132 -11.61 -6.71 20.54
CA PRO A 132 -10.65 -5.63 20.30
C PRO A 132 -9.28 -6.17 19.88
N GLY A 133 -8.64 -5.50 18.92
CA GLY A 133 -7.35 -5.91 18.36
C GLY A 133 -7.43 -6.88 17.18
N MET A 134 -8.61 -7.37 16.80
CA MET A 134 -8.78 -8.15 15.56
C MET A 134 -8.59 -7.28 14.31
N PHE A 135 -8.07 -7.90 13.25
CA PHE A 135 -7.85 -7.25 11.96
C PHE A 135 -9.10 -7.36 11.07
N ALA A 136 -9.56 -6.22 10.55
CA ALA A 136 -10.69 -6.12 9.64
C ALA A 136 -10.27 -5.50 8.30
N THR A 137 -10.90 -5.96 7.22
CA THR A 137 -10.73 -5.40 5.88
C THR A 137 -12.09 -4.97 5.36
N GLY A 138 -12.20 -3.70 4.97
CA GLY A 138 -13.42 -3.08 4.48
C GLY A 138 -13.33 -2.76 3.00
N THR A 139 -14.46 -2.84 2.30
CA THR A 139 -14.63 -2.41 0.93
C THR A 139 -15.79 -1.43 0.86
N VAL A 140 -15.51 -0.26 0.26
CA VAL A 140 -16.51 0.77 -0.01
C VAL A 140 -16.93 0.65 -1.46
N GLN A 141 -18.23 0.62 -1.71
CA GLN A 141 -18.77 0.70 -3.07
C GLN A 141 -19.09 2.16 -3.38
N LEU A 142 -18.41 2.72 -4.37
CA LEU A 142 -18.63 4.09 -4.81
C LEU A 142 -19.68 4.10 -5.92
N GLU A 143 -20.87 4.60 -5.61
CA GLU A 143 -21.87 4.87 -6.64
C GLU A 143 -21.44 6.07 -7.47
N ARG A 144 -21.29 5.87 -8.79
CA ARG A 144 -21.01 6.97 -9.71
C ARG A 144 -22.22 7.90 -9.78
N SER A 145 -21.97 9.20 -9.63
CA SER A 145 -22.95 10.22 -9.98
C SER A 145 -23.30 10.08 -11.46
N ARG A 146 -24.60 10.15 -11.81
CA ARG A 146 -25.17 9.98 -13.16
C ARG A 146 -24.66 10.96 -14.25
N GLY A 147 -23.61 11.74 -13.97
CA GLY A 147 -23.04 12.76 -14.85
C GLY A 147 -21.68 12.42 -15.46
N ASP A 148 -20.96 11.40 -14.99
CA ASP A 148 -19.77 10.94 -15.72
C ASP A 148 -20.23 10.12 -16.94
N SER A 149 -20.27 10.76 -18.10
CA SER A 149 -20.50 10.11 -19.38
C SER A 149 -19.17 9.50 -19.87
N GLY A 150 -19.02 8.18 -19.73
CA GLY A 150 -17.89 7.47 -20.30
C GLY A 150 -18.32 6.07 -20.74
N ILE A 151 -17.78 5.60 -21.86
CA ILE A 151 -18.05 4.24 -22.35
C ILE A 151 -17.17 3.29 -21.56
N VAL A 152 -17.76 2.22 -21.02
CA VAL A 152 -17.02 1.23 -20.24
C VAL A 152 -16.64 0.06 -21.14
N VAL A 153 -15.35 -0.25 -21.20
CA VAL A 153 -14.82 -1.40 -21.93
C VAL A 153 -14.02 -2.31 -20.97
N PRO A 154 -13.88 -3.61 -21.23
CA PRO A 154 -12.92 -4.45 -20.50
C PRO A 154 -11.50 -3.90 -20.65
N LYS A 155 -10.68 -3.98 -19.60
CA LYS A 155 -9.27 -3.56 -19.68
C LYS A 155 -8.48 -4.30 -20.77
N SER A 156 -8.84 -5.55 -21.05
CA SER A 156 -8.21 -6.36 -22.10
C SER A 156 -8.39 -5.79 -23.52
N ALA A 157 -9.36 -4.89 -23.72
CA ALA A 157 -9.60 -4.24 -25.00
C ALA A 157 -8.68 -3.04 -25.26
N VAL A 158 -8.07 -2.49 -24.21
CA VAL A 158 -7.22 -1.29 -24.28
C VAL A 158 -5.77 -1.72 -24.39
N LEU A 159 -5.09 -1.21 -25.40
CA LEU A 159 -3.64 -1.33 -25.53
C LEU A 159 -2.99 0.01 -25.19
N TRP A 160 -1.88 -0.04 -24.46
CA TRP A 160 -1.15 1.15 -24.01
C TRP A 160 0.27 1.14 -24.57
N THR A 161 0.65 2.22 -25.25
CA THR A 161 2.01 2.38 -25.81
C THR A 161 2.89 3.30 -24.94
N GLY A 162 2.51 3.55 -23.68
CA GLY A 162 3.13 4.56 -22.81
C GLY A 162 2.55 5.96 -23.03
N GLU A 163 2.62 6.47 -24.26
CA GLU A 163 2.16 7.83 -24.58
C GLU A 163 0.68 7.92 -24.99
N ARG A 164 0.16 6.88 -25.63
CA ARG A 164 -1.21 6.84 -26.16
C ARG A 164 -1.91 5.54 -25.80
N SER A 165 -3.23 5.60 -25.72
CA SER A 165 -4.09 4.45 -25.50
C SER A 165 -4.91 4.20 -26.75
N VAL A 166 -4.93 2.94 -27.22
CA VAL A 166 -5.60 2.56 -28.46
C VAL A 166 -6.50 1.36 -28.24
N VAL A 167 -7.57 1.30 -29.04
CA VAL A 167 -8.50 0.17 -29.11
C VAL A 167 -8.71 -0.21 -30.57
N TYR A 168 -8.97 -1.49 -30.82
CA TYR A 168 -9.35 -1.97 -32.14
C TYR A 168 -10.86 -2.07 -32.24
N VAL A 169 -11.46 -1.30 -33.16
CA VAL A 169 -12.90 -1.25 -33.39
C VAL A 169 -13.22 -1.99 -34.69
N LYS A 170 -14.24 -2.84 -34.67
CA LYS A 170 -14.71 -3.54 -35.87
C LYS A 170 -15.25 -2.54 -36.89
N ASP A 171 -14.87 -2.73 -38.15
CA ASP A 171 -15.37 -1.92 -39.25
C ASP A 171 -16.77 -2.40 -39.67
N PRO A 172 -17.81 -1.56 -39.58
CA PRO A 172 -19.17 -1.96 -39.96
C PRO A 172 -19.35 -2.18 -41.47
N GLY A 173 -18.40 -1.73 -42.30
CA GLY A 173 -18.51 -1.78 -43.77
C GLY A 173 -17.70 -2.88 -44.47
N ALA A 174 -16.97 -3.72 -43.73
CA ALA A 174 -16.09 -4.73 -44.32
C ALA A 174 -16.71 -6.14 -44.27
N GLU A 175 -16.61 -6.88 -45.37
CA GLU A 175 -17.21 -8.22 -45.51
C GLU A 175 -16.60 -9.27 -44.56
N GLN A 176 -15.39 -9.05 -44.04
CA GLN A 176 -14.71 -9.97 -43.13
C GLN A 176 -13.87 -9.21 -42.10
N GLY A 177 -14.20 -9.40 -40.81
CA GLY A 177 -13.31 -9.32 -39.65
C GLY A 177 -12.26 -8.20 -39.59
N SER A 178 -12.49 -7.06 -40.25
CA SER A 178 -11.51 -5.99 -40.30
C SER A 178 -11.67 -5.08 -39.09
N PHE A 179 -10.54 -4.70 -38.52
CA PHE A 179 -10.46 -3.86 -37.34
C PHE A 179 -9.69 -2.60 -37.68
N ARG A 180 -10.14 -1.47 -37.15
CA ARG A 180 -9.45 -0.19 -37.27
C ARG A 180 -8.94 0.23 -35.91
N LEU A 181 -7.66 0.59 -35.85
CA LEU A 181 -7.05 1.20 -34.69
C LEU A 181 -7.70 2.55 -34.42
N ARG A 182 -8.02 2.81 -33.15
CA ARG A 182 -8.55 4.10 -32.70
C ARG A 182 -7.87 4.52 -31.42
N GLU A 183 -7.39 5.75 -31.41
CA GLU A 183 -6.90 6.37 -30.19
C GLU A 183 -8.07 6.77 -29.29
N VAL A 184 -7.91 6.51 -28.00
CA VAL A 184 -8.92 6.76 -26.97
C VAL A 184 -8.31 7.49 -25.78
N THR A 185 -9.13 8.30 -25.13
CA THR A 185 -8.76 8.93 -23.87
C THR A 185 -9.32 8.10 -22.72
N LEU A 186 -8.43 7.68 -21.80
CA LEU A 186 -8.81 6.88 -20.64
C LEU A 186 -9.34 7.76 -19.51
N GLY A 187 -10.38 7.28 -18.85
CA GLY A 187 -10.90 7.79 -17.59
C GLY A 187 -10.49 6.92 -16.39
N PRO A 188 -11.28 6.95 -15.31
CA PRO A 188 -11.03 6.10 -14.14
C PRO A 188 -11.08 4.61 -14.48
N SER A 189 -10.21 3.83 -13.86
CA SER A 189 -10.25 2.36 -13.90
C SER A 189 -11.29 1.83 -12.92
N LEU A 190 -12.09 0.82 -13.33
CA LEU A 190 -13.17 0.21 -12.55
C LEU A 190 -12.93 -1.30 -12.39
N GLY A 191 -11.97 -1.68 -11.55
CA GLY A 191 -11.59 -3.08 -11.38
C GLY A 191 -11.07 -3.69 -12.69
N GLU A 192 -11.81 -4.63 -13.27
CA GLU A 192 -11.50 -5.29 -14.56
C GLU A 192 -11.91 -4.46 -15.79
N HIS A 193 -12.57 -3.34 -15.58
CA HIS A 193 -13.05 -2.45 -16.64
C HIS A 193 -12.29 -1.12 -16.65
N GLN A 194 -12.33 -0.45 -17.79
CA GLN A 194 -11.72 0.84 -18.04
C GLN A 194 -12.76 1.79 -18.63
N VAL A 195 -12.87 2.99 -18.07
CA VAL A 195 -13.72 4.04 -18.62
C VAL A 195 -12.98 4.72 -19.77
N ILE A 196 -13.67 4.95 -20.87
CA ILE A 196 -13.23 5.71 -22.04
C ILE A 196 -14.02 7.02 -22.09
N THR A 197 -13.32 8.14 -21.96
CA THR A 197 -13.93 9.49 -21.94
C THR A 197 -14.07 10.07 -23.34
N SER A 198 -13.22 9.65 -24.29
CA SER A 198 -13.27 10.07 -25.69
C SER A 198 -12.70 9.00 -26.62
N GLY A 199 -13.09 9.04 -27.89
CA GLY A 199 -12.58 8.17 -28.95
C GLY A 199 -13.47 6.98 -29.30
N LEU A 200 -14.51 6.68 -28.52
CA LEU A 200 -15.49 5.64 -28.83
C LEU A 200 -16.92 6.20 -28.86
N ARG A 201 -17.80 5.53 -29.61
CA ARG A 201 -19.24 5.81 -29.63
C ARG A 201 -20.03 4.61 -29.10
N PRO A 202 -21.20 4.83 -28.45
CA PRO A 202 -22.05 3.74 -28.01
C PRO A 202 -22.47 2.84 -29.17
N GLY A 203 -22.41 1.53 -28.96
CA GLY A 203 -22.75 0.52 -29.97
C GLY A 203 -21.60 0.08 -30.88
N GLU A 204 -20.41 0.66 -30.75
CA GLU A 204 -19.22 0.17 -31.47
C GLU A 204 -18.69 -1.13 -30.85
N GLU A 205 -18.38 -2.12 -31.68
CA GLU A 205 -17.81 -3.40 -31.24
C GLU A 205 -16.27 -3.29 -31.16
N VAL A 206 -15.70 -3.59 -29.99
CA VAL A 206 -14.25 -3.54 -29.75
C VAL A 206 -13.67 -4.95 -29.55
N VAL A 207 -12.42 -5.14 -29.94
CA VAL A 207 -11.70 -6.40 -29.71
C VAL A 207 -11.35 -6.51 -28.22
N VAL A 208 -11.82 -7.57 -27.56
CA VAL A 208 -11.56 -7.83 -26.13
C VAL A 208 -10.57 -8.96 -25.89
N ASN A 209 -10.38 -9.84 -26.87
CA ASN A 209 -9.50 -11.01 -26.82
C ASN A 209 -8.56 -10.99 -28.04
N GLY A 210 -7.28 -11.27 -27.85
CA GLY A 210 -6.31 -11.31 -28.94
C GLY A 210 -5.96 -9.94 -29.53
N THR A 211 -6.11 -8.86 -28.76
CA THR A 211 -5.81 -7.48 -29.18
C THR A 211 -4.39 -7.30 -29.71
N PHE A 212 -3.39 -7.92 -29.07
CA PHE A 212 -2.01 -7.94 -29.57
C PHE A 212 -1.85 -8.70 -30.89
N THR A 213 -2.60 -9.77 -31.10
CA THR A 213 -2.57 -10.53 -32.36
C THR A 213 -3.13 -9.70 -33.52
N VAL A 214 -4.21 -8.95 -33.25
CA VAL A 214 -4.78 -8.00 -34.20
C VAL A 214 -3.78 -6.87 -34.50
N ASP A 215 -3.09 -6.35 -33.49
CA ASP A 215 -2.06 -5.31 -33.67
C ASP A 215 -0.87 -5.79 -34.50
N ALA A 216 -0.36 -6.99 -34.20
CA ALA A 216 0.74 -7.60 -34.96
C ALA A 216 0.32 -7.85 -36.43
N ALA A 217 -0.90 -8.33 -36.67
CA ALA A 217 -1.42 -8.50 -38.02
C ALA A 217 -1.58 -7.16 -38.75
N ALA A 218 -2.05 -6.11 -38.07
CA ALA A 218 -2.13 -4.77 -38.64
C ALA A 218 -0.73 -4.26 -39.04
N GLN A 219 0.27 -4.42 -38.17
CA GLN A 219 1.65 -4.01 -38.43
C GLN A 219 2.27 -4.79 -39.61
N LEU A 220 2.07 -6.11 -39.69
CA LEU A 220 2.57 -6.93 -40.80
C LEU A 220 1.96 -6.55 -42.15
N ASN A 221 0.69 -6.14 -42.14
CA ASN A 221 -0.02 -5.68 -43.32
C ASN A 221 0.25 -4.20 -43.66
N GLY A 222 1.13 -3.53 -42.90
CA GLY A 222 1.45 -2.11 -43.05
C GLY A 222 0.30 -1.16 -42.71
N ALA A 223 -0.72 -1.66 -42.02
CA ALA A 223 -1.81 -0.85 -41.49
C ALA A 223 -1.38 -0.14 -40.19
N PRO A 224 -2.09 0.93 -39.77
CA PRO A 224 -1.85 1.59 -38.51
C PRO A 224 -1.84 0.63 -37.31
N SER A 225 -0.80 0.69 -36.50
CA SER A 225 -0.58 -0.14 -35.31
C SER A 225 -0.03 0.66 -34.13
N MET A 226 0.15 -0.01 -32.99
CA MET A 226 0.82 0.58 -31.83
C MET A 226 2.24 1.06 -32.10
N MET A 227 2.96 0.42 -33.02
CA MET A 227 4.36 0.77 -33.34
C MET A 227 4.45 1.67 -34.57
N SER A 228 3.42 1.69 -35.42
CA SER A 228 3.40 2.45 -36.69
C SER A 228 2.09 3.23 -36.80
N PRO A 229 2.00 4.46 -36.25
CA PRO A 229 0.77 5.25 -36.18
C PRO A 229 0.13 5.54 -37.54
N GLU A 230 0.95 5.82 -38.56
CA GLU A 230 0.48 6.16 -39.91
C GLU A 230 0.41 4.94 -40.84
N GLY A 231 0.76 3.75 -40.33
CA GLY A 231 1.07 2.59 -41.17
C GLY A 231 2.40 2.76 -41.90
N GLY A 232 2.73 1.79 -42.75
CA GLY A 232 3.98 1.75 -43.50
C GLY A 232 4.61 0.35 -43.55
N PRO A 233 5.62 0.13 -44.41
CA PRO A 233 6.26 -1.18 -44.52
C PRO A 233 6.81 -1.62 -43.17
N ALA A 234 6.50 -2.86 -42.75
CA ALA A 234 7.10 -3.44 -41.56
C ALA A 234 8.64 -3.31 -41.65
N PRO A 235 9.34 -2.94 -40.56
CA PRO A 235 10.80 -2.87 -40.58
C PRO A 235 11.35 -4.22 -41.03
N ALA A 236 12.01 -4.22 -42.20
CA ALA A 236 12.61 -5.43 -42.76
C ALA A 236 13.63 -5.99 -41.77
N GLY A 237 13.54 -7.30 -41.53
CA GLY A 237 14.40 -8.01 -40.58
C GLY A 237 15.89 -7.79 -40.82
N HIS A 238 16.64 -7.80 -39.71
CA HIS A 238 18.10 -7.65 -39.65
C HIS A 238 18.83 -8.48 -40.71
N GLN A 239 19.51 -7.80 -41.63
CA GLN A 239 20.54 -8.40 -42.48
C GLN A 239 21.85 -8.51 -41.68
N HIS A 240 22.31 -9.75 -41.49
CA HIS A 240 23.67 -10.01 -41.05
C HIS A 240 24.62 -9.96 -42.25
N GLY A 241 25.59 -9.04 -42.22
CA GLY A 241 26.83 -9.17 -42.97
C GLY A 241 27.25 -7.94 -43.78
N GLY A 242 28.40 -7.35 -43.40
CA GLY A 242 29.21 -6.49 -44.28
C GLY A 242 29.71 -5.22 -43.63
N SER A 243 30.93 -5.25 -43.09
CA SER A 243 31.68 -4.05 -42.73
C SER A 243 32.07 -3.25 -43.97
N THR A 244 31.93 -1.92 -43.91
CA THR A 244 32.91 -0.92 -44.37
C THR A 244 32.45 0.45 -43.89
N GLY A 245 33.34 1.21 -43.26
CA GLY A 245 33.02 2.52 -42.71
C GLY A 245 33.11 3.64 -43.75
N SER A 246 32.38 4.73 -43.52
CA SER A 246 32.91 6.10 -43.63
C SER A 246 31.95 7.14 -43.04
N ALA A 247 32.54 8.01 -42.21
CA ALA A 247 32.26 9.41 -41.88
C ALA A 247 30.84 10.02 -41.99
N ALA A 248 30.33 10.40 -40.81
CA ALA A 248 29.73 11.67 -40.39
C ALA A 248 28.99 12.58 -41.40
N THR A 249 27.73 12.90 -41.07
CA THR A 249 27.24 14.29 -40.94
C THR A 249 26.12 14.34 -39.90
N GLY A 250 26.19 15.34 -39.02
CA GLY A 250 25.28 15.51 -37.87
C GLY A 250 23.96 16.20 -38.22
N GLY A 251 22.93 15.83 -37.45
CA GLY A 251 21.68 16.55 -37.30
C GLY A 251 21.20 16.35 -35.86
N ALA A 252 21.12 17.44 -35.12
CA ALA A 252 21.01 17.47 -33.67
C ALA A 252 19.64 16.98 -33.14
N VAL A 253 19.69 16.14 -32.11
CA VAL A 253 18.58 15.91 -31.18
C VAL A 253 19.19 15.84 -29.78
N HIS A 254 18.61 16.59 -28.84
CA HIS A 254 19.06 16.65 -27.45
C HIS A 254 18.83 15.30 -26.76
N GLU A 255 19.89 14.50 -26.63
CA GLU A 255 19.95 13.31 -25.78
C GLU A 255 20.33 13.69 -24.35
N ALA A 256 19.49 13.30 -23.39
CA ALA A 256 19.83 13.31 -21.98
C ALA A 256 20.96 12.29 -21.73
N HIS A 257 22.07 12.77 -21.21
CA HIS A 257 23.28 11.99 -20.94
C HIS A 257 23.03 10.76 -20.04
N GLY A 258 23.31 9.57 -20.60
CA GLY A 258 24.33 8.67 -20.05
C GLY A 258 24.00 7.76 -18.86
N ALA A 259 22.84 7.84 -18.20
CA ALA A 259 22.60 6.98 -17.04
C ALA A 259 22.25 5.53 -17.44
N LYS A 260 23.11 4.57 -17.06
CA LYS A 260 22.89 3.11 -17.18
C LYS A 260 22.41 2.54 -15.86
N GLU A 261 21.34 1.75 -15.90
CA GLU A 261 20.84 1.02 -14.72
C GLU A 261 21.63 -0.29 -14.53
N ILE A 262 22.02 -0.57 -13.28
CA ILE A 262 22.67 -1.82 -12.86
C ILE A 262 21.96 -2.40 -11.62
N SER A 263 22.03 -3.73 -11.48
CA SER A 263 21.53 -4.47 -10.31
C SER A 263 22.62 -5.34 -9.69
N LEU A 264 22.67 -5.40 -8.36
CA LEU A 264 23.60 -6.21 -7.59
C LEU A 264 22.90 -6.93 -6.43
N GLN A 265 23.17 -8.21 -6.20
CA GLN A 265 22.82 -8.86 -4.94
C GLN A 265 23.79 -8.41 -3.84
N VAL A 266 23.26 -7.97 -2.70
CA VAL A 266 24.03 -7.47 -1.56
C VAL A 266 23.44 -7.99 -0.25
N SER A 267 24.29 -8.55 0.61
CA SER A 267 23.90 -9.13 1.88
C SER A 267 23.70 -8.07 2.97
N GLY A 268 22.50 -8.08 3.56
CA GLY A 268 22.11 -7.25 4.69
C GLY A 268 20.81 -7.78 5.30
N ASN A 269 20.55 -7.44 6.57
CA ASN A 269 19.44 -8.01 7.35
C ASN A 269 18.47 -6.96 7.94
N CYS A 270 18.77 -5.67 7.84
CA CYS A 270 17.92 -4.63 8.42
C CYS A 270 18.05 -3.28 7.71
N GLU A 271 17.17 -2.35 8.07
CA GLU A 271 17.16 -0.95 7.57
C GLU A 271 18.46 -0.19 7.85
N MET A 272 19.21 -0.54 8.90
CA MET A 272 20.54 0.07 9.10
C MET A 272 21.56 -0.40 8.05
N CYS A 273 21.44 -1.63 7.57
CA CYS A 273 22.28 -2.13 6.48
C CYS A 273 21.92 -1.41 5.17
N LYS A 274 20.62 -1.13 4.94
CA LYS A 274 20.16 -0.33 3.78
C LYS A 274 20.87 1.00 3.69
N ALA A 275 20.84 1.79 4.76
CA ALA A 275 21.46 3.12 4.77
C ALA A 275 22.96 3.04 4.41
N ARG A 276 23.68 2.08 4.99
CA ARG A 276 25.12 1.88 4.75
C ARG A 276 25.43 1.41 3.34
N ILE A 277 24.68 0.45 2.81
CA ILE A 277 24.85 -0.08 1.44
C ILE A 277 24.59 1.03 0.41
N GLU A 278 23.50 1.79 0.59
CA GLU A 278 23.17 2.88 -0.31
C GLU A 278 24.16 4.05 -0.23
N GLU A 279 24.63 4.39 0.98
CA GLU A 279 25.65 5.43 1.18
C GLU A 279 26.99 5.03 0.55
N ALA A 280 27.41 3.78 0.70
CA ALA A 280 28.61 3.24 0.06
C ALA A 280 28.52 3.33 -1.47
N ALA A 281 27.40 2.95 -2.06
CA ALA A 281 27.19 3.04 -3.50
C ALA A 281 27.16 4.51 -3.98
N ARG A 282 26.44 5.41 -3.31
CA ARG A 282 26.36 6.84 -3.69
C ARG A 282 27.67 7.61 -3.47
N SER A 283 28.56 7.10 -2.64
CA SER A 283 29.88 7.73 -2.40
C SER A 283 30.78 7.69 -3.62
N LEU A 284 30.51 6.81 -4.58
CA LEU A 284 31.29 6.68 -5.80
C LEU A 284 30.95 7.77 -6.83
N PRO A 285 31.97 8.40 -7.44
CA PRO A 285 31.76 9.28 -8.58
C PRO A 285 31.03 8.55 -9.71
N GLY A 286 30.02 9.19 -10.29
CA GLY A 286 29.22 8.61 -11.37
C GLY A 286 28.01 7.81 -10.91
N VAL A 287 27.76 7.61 -9.61
CA VAL A 287 26.51 7.02 -9.12
C VAL A 287 25.49 8.13 -8.83
N HIS A 288 24.41 8.18 -9.62
CA HIS A 288 23.37 9.21 -9.51
C HIS A 288 22.24 8.81 -8.55
N ALA A 289 21.93 7.51 -8.49
CA ALA A 289 20.93 6.96 -7.59
C ALA A 289 21.34 5.55 -7.18
N ALA A 290 21.06 5.18 -5.94
CA ALA A 290 21.25 3.83 -5.42
C ALA A 290 20.18 3.55 -4.35
N THR A 291 19.41 2.48 -4.57
CA THR A 291 18.33 2.03 -3.69
C THR A 291 18.48 0.54 -3.41
N TRP A 292 18.55 0.16 -2.14
CA TRP A 292 18.64 -1.23 -1.72
C TRP A 292 17.34 -1.69 -1.05
N GLU A 293 16.82 -2.81 -1.51
CA GLU A 293 15.60 -3.43 -0.97
C GLU A 293 15.95 -4.52 0.05
N VAL A 294 15.48 -4.37 1.30
CA VAL A 294 15.77 -5.29 2.41
C VAL A 294 15.28 -6.71 2.14
N ASP A 295 14.04 -6.85 1.67
CA ASP A 295 13.40 -8.16 1.45
C ASP A 295 14.04 -8.94 0.30
N ARG A 296 14.48 -8.22 -0.74
CA ARG A 296 15.06 -8.80 -1.96
C ARG A 296 16.58 -8.88 -1.92
N LYS A 297 17.22 -8.27 -0.91
CA LYS A 297 18.69 -8.16 -0.80
C LYS A 297 19.34 -7.67 -2.10
N THR A 298 18.66 -6.76 -2.79
CA THR A 298 19.04 -6.31 -4.15
C THR A 298 19.25 -4.80 -4.14
N LEU A 299 20.39 -4.35 -4.67
CA LEU A 299 20.67 -2.95 -4.96
C LEU A 299 20.33 -2.65 -6.42
N MET A 300 19.56 -1.59 -6.66
CA MET A 300 19.41 -0.96 -7.98
C MET A 300 20.14 0.38 -7.98
N ALA A 301 21.04 0.58 -8.95
CA ALA A 301 21.80 1.82 -9.07
C ALA A 301 21.82 2.36 -10.49
N HIS A 302 21.75 3.68 -10.62
CA HIS A 302 21.89 4.41 -11.87
C HIS A 302 23.29 5.01 -11.91
N ILE A 303 24.08 4.56 -12.87
CA ILE A 303 25.50 4.92 -12.99
C ILE A 303 25.80 5.58 -14.32
N ASP A 304 26.78 6.47 -14.35
CA ASP A 304 27.45 6.92 -15.55
C ASP A 304 28.51 5.88 -15.94
N PRO A 305 28.30 5.10 -17.03
CA PRO A 305 29.21 4.04 -17.45
C PRO A 305 30.57 4.58 -17.94
N ALA A 306 30.72 5.89 -18.14
CA ALA A 306 32.01 6.50 -18.46
C ALA A 306 32.89 6.73 -17.23
N VAL A 307 32.30 6.73 -16.02
CA VAL A 307 32.97 7.10 -14.76
C VAL A 307 33.06 5.92 -13.79
N THR A 308 32.03 5.09 -13.72
CA THR A 308 31.99 3.93 -12.82
C THR A 308 31.33 2.74 -13.50
N ASP A 309 31.51 1.56 -12.91
CA ASP A 309 30.90 0.34 -13.39
C ASP A 309 30.38 -0.52 -12.23
N ARG A 310 29.73 -1.63 -12.59
CA ARG A 310 29.14 -2.57 -11.63
C ARG A 310 30.17 -3.15 -10.65
N THR A 311 31.41 -3.33 -11.08
CA THR A 311 32.49 -3.91 -10.27
C THR A 311 33.00 -2.90 -9.25
N GLU A 312 33.15 -1.64 -9.64
CA GLU A 312 33.57 -0.58 -8.73
C GLU A 312 32.50 -0.32 -7.66
N VAL A 313 31.21 -0.31 -8.03
CA VAL A 313 30.10 -0.24 -7.07
C VAL A 313 30.12 -1.42 -6.10
N SER A 314 30.38 -2.62 -6.59
CA SER A 314 30.50 -3.82 -5.78
C SER A 314 31.63 -3.74 -4.74
N LYS A 315 32.82 -3.30 -5.15
CA LYS A 315 33.97 -3.08 -4.25
C LYS A 315 33.70 -2.03 -3.18
N ALA A 316 33.00 -0.94 -3.50
CA ALA A 316 32.67 0.08 -2.51
C ALA A 316 31.74 -0.47 -1.41
N ILE A 317 30.79 -1.33 -1.79
CA ILE A 317 29.85 -1.95 -0.86
C ILE A 317 30.55 -3.00 0.03
N SER A 318 31.43 -3.82 -0.55
CA SER A 318 32.25 -4.76 0.24
C SER A 318 33.25 -4.04 1.14
N GLY A 319 33.81 -2.92 0.70
CA GLY A 319 34.60 -2.01 1.52
C GLY A 319 33.84 -1.38 2.69
N ALA A 320 32.50 -1.33 2.63
CA ALA A 320 31.64 -0.88 3.72
C ALA A 320 31.21 -2.02 4.67
N GLY A 321 31.69 -3.25 4.44
CA GLY A 321 31.42 -4.43 5.27
C GLY A 321 30.32 -5.35 4.74
N HIS A 322 29.72 -5.07 3.56
CA HIS A 322 28.61 -5.86 3.02
C HIS A 322 29.01 -6.71 1.82
N ASP A 323 28.74 -8.00 1.88
CA ASP A 323 28.99 -8.92 0.77
C ASP A 323 28.11 -8.63 -0.41
N THR A 324 28.69 -8.75 -1.57
CA THR A 324 27.99 -8.69 -2.84
C THR A 324 28.14 -10.03 -3.56
N GLU A 325 27.46 -10.20 -4.69
CA GLU A 325 27.69 -11.37 -5.55
C GLU A 325 29.05 -11.40 -6.26
N LEU A 326 29.80 -10.29 -6.28
CA LEU A 326 31.11 -10.21 -6.94
C LEU A 326 32.27 -10.15 -5.94
N ASP A 327 32.06 -9.55 -4.77
CA ASP A 327 33.10 -9.25 -3.78
C ASP A 327 32.62 -9.59 -2.36
N GLN A 328 33.46 -10.32 -1.63
CA GLN A 328 33.28 -10.59 -0.21
C GLN A 328 33.98 -9.51 0.63
N ALA A 329 33.30 -8.95 1.63
CA ALA A 329 33.89 -7.95 2.53
C ALA A 329 34.98 -8.55 3.42
N ASP A 330 35.99 -7.77 3.76
CA ASP A 330 37.04 -8.17 4.69
C ASP A 330 36.46 -8.49 6.08
N ASP A 331 36.93 -9.55 6.72
CA ASP A 331 36.40 -10.01 8.00
C ASP A 331 36.56 -8.97 9.12
N THR A 332 37.60 -8.12 9.07
CA THR A 332 37.78 -7.06 10.07
C THR A 332 36.70 -5.98 9.92
N VAL A 333 36.44 -5.54 8.70
CA VAL A 333 35.43 -4.52 8.38
C VAL A 333 34.02 -5.06 8.64
N TYR A 334 33.78 -6.32 8.29
CA TYR A 334 32.52 -7.00 8.53
C TYR A 334 32.22 -7.15 10.04
N ASN A 335 33.19 -7.59 10.84
CA ASN A 335 33.01 -7.79 12.28
C ASN A 335 32.85 -6.48 13.07
N ASP A 336 33.29 -5.36 12.52
CA ASP A 336 33.07 -4.01 13.09
C ASP A 336 31.67 -3.44 12.78
N LEU A 337 30.84 -4.16 12.00
CA LEU A 337 29.47 -3.75 11.76
C LEU A 337 28.61 -3.88 13.04
N PRO A 338 27.53 -3.08 13.16
CA PRO A 338 26.54 -3.29 14.21
C PRO A 338 26.03 -4.74 14.21
N VAL A 339 25.75 -5.29 15.39
CA VAL A 339 25.33 -6.69 15.59
C VAL A 339 24.19 -7.10 14.64
N CYS A 340 23.25 -6.21 14.35
CA CYS A 340 22.12 -6.47 13.45
C CYS A 340 22.49 -6.57 11.95
N CYS A 341 23.70 -6.18 11.56
CA CYS A 341 24.24 -6.34 10.21
C CYS A 341 25.25 -7.49 10.11
N LEU A 342 25.46 -8.26 11.18
CA LEU A 342 26.24 -9.49 11.13
C LEU A 342 25.36 -10.66 10.64
N TYR A 343 25.43 -10.99 9.35
CA TYR A 343 24.68 -12.09 8.71
C TYR A 343 25.46 -13.36 8.32
N ARG A 344 26.79 -13.41 8.47
CA ARG A 344 27.67 -14.56 8.18
C ARG A 344 27.74 -15.56 9.34
N GLY A 345 27.24 -15.19 10.52
CA GLY A 345 27.15 -16.07 11.69
C GLY A 345 25.83 -16.81 11.75
N GLU A 346 25.90 -18.14 11.74
CA GLU A 346 24.95 -19.00 12.44
C GLU A 346 25.29 -19.03 13.94
#